data_AF-A0A7Z9Y8M4-F1
#
_entry.id   AF-A0A7Z9Y8M4-F1
#
_cell.length_a   1.000
_cell.length_b   1.000
_cell.length_c   1.000
_cell.angle_alpha   90.00
_cell.angle_beta   90.00
_cell.angle_gamma   90.00
#
_symmetry.space_group_name_H-M   'P 1'
#
loop_
_entity.id
_entity.type
_entity.pdbx_description
1 polymer ?
#
loop_
_entity_poly.entity_id
_entity_poly.type
_entity_poly.pdbx_seq_one_letter_code
_entity_poly.pdbx_strand_id
1 'polypeptide(L)'
;DRIAANGDTANKIGTYNLAILAKEHGLPFYVAAPLSTFDLSLENGDLIPIEQRKPEEVKRPFGLKIAPEEVKVYNPAFDVTPARYITAIITEKGVIRQPLKENIRKMLM
;
A
#
# COMPACT_ATOMS: atom_id res chain seq x y z
N ASP A 1 -4.67 1.06 -3.66
CA ASP A 1 -5.74 0.03 -3.64
C ASP A 1 -6.69 0.17 -2.48
N ARG A 2 -6.18 0.26 -1.25
CA ARG A 2 -7.02 0.45 -0.06
C ARG A 2 -6.27 1.21 1.01
N ILE A 3 -6.95 2.08 1.74
CA ILE A 3 -6.41 2.78 2.92
C ILE A 3 -7.30 2.46 4.12
N ALA A 4 -6.73 1.89 5.18
CA ALA A 4 -7.47 1.57 6.41
C ALA A 4 -7.73 2.84 7.25
N ALA A 5 -8.60 2.73 8.26
CA ALA A 5 -9.00 3.87 9.11
C ALA A 5 -7.82 4.52 9.86
N ASN A 6 -6.73 3.80 10.12
CA ASN A 6 -5.52 4.34 10.75
C ASN A 6 -4.53 5.00 9.76
N GLY A 7 -4.80 4.94 8.46
CA GLY A 7 -3.92 5.46 7.40
C GLY A 7 -2.92 4.43 6.83
N ASP A 8 -2.89 3.20 7.35
CA ASP A 8 -2.12 2.13 6.71
C ASP A 8 -2.64 1.92 5.28
N THR A 9 -1.71 1.89 4.33
CA THR A 9 -2.04 1.94 2.91
C THR A 9 -1.57 0.68 2.22
N ALA A 10 -2.49 -0.05 1.61
CA ALA A 10 -2.17 -1.12 0.68
C ALA A 10 -2.02 -0.58 -0.75
N ASN A 11 -0.87 -0.89 -1.36
CA ASN A 11 -0.54 -0.51 -2.72
C ASN A 11 0.34 -1.59 -3.37
N LYS A 12 0.65 -1.44 -4.67
CA LYS A 12 1.44 -2.41 -5.45
C LYS A 12 2.69 -2.86 -4.70
N ILE A 13 2.98 -4.15 -4.74
CA ILE A 13 4.16 -4.75 -4.09
C ILE A 13 5.43 -3.95 -4.44
N GLY A 14 6.23 -3.63 -3.42
CA GLY A 14 7.38 -2.72 -3.46
C GLY A 14 7.12 -1.36 -2.83
N THR A 15 5.86 -0.96 -2.58
CA THR A 15 5.53 0.35 -1.98
C THR A 15 6.08 0.45 -0.55
N TYR A 16 5.93 -0.59 0.27
CA TYR A 16 6.46 -0.64 1.62
C TYR A 16 7.99 -0.45 1.65
N ASN A 17 8.71 -1.08 0.73
CA ASN A 17 10.16 -0.92 0.61
C ASN A 17 10.55 0.52 0.28
N LEU A 18 9.85 1.16 -0.66
CA LEU A 18 10.08 2.57 -0.99
C LEU A 18 9.80 3.49 0.21
N ALA A 19 8.77 3.19 1.00
CA ALA A 19 8.44 3.98 2.18
C ALA A 19 9.50 3.85 3.30
N ILE A 20 10.07 2.65 3.50
CA ILE A 20 11.22 2.46 4.39
C ILE A 20 12.43 3.26 3.91
N LEU A 21 12.79 3.12 2.64
CA LEU A 21 13.94 3.83 2.05
C LEU A 21 13.77 5.35 2.13
N ALA A 22 12.57 5.86 1.84
CA ALA A 22 12.27 7.28 1.96
C ALA A 22 12.52 7.78 3.39
N LYS A 23 12.05 7.02 4.40
CA LYS A 23 12.29 7.36 5.80
C LYS A 23 13.78 7.35 6.15
N GLU A 24 14.51 6.33 5.72
CA GLU A 24 15.95 6.20 6.00
C GLU A 24 16.76 7.37 5.41
N HIS A 25 16.35 7.86 4.24
CA HIS A 25 17.00 9.00 3.57
C HIS A 25 16.40 10.37 3.93
N GLY A 26 15.48 10.45 4.89
CA GLY A 26 14.85 11.71 5.30
C GLY A 26 13.99 12.36 4.22
N LEU A 27 13.48 11.58 3.27
CA LEU A 27 12.61 12.04 2.19
C LEU A 27 11.13 11.93 2.59
N PRO A 28 10.28 12.91 2.21
CA PRO A 28 8.85 12.80 2.45
C PRO A 28 8.24 11.73 1.53
N PHE A 29 7.34 10.92 2.09
CA PHE A 29 6.61 9.89 1.36
C PHE A 29 5.12 10.22 1.36
N TYR A 30 4.56 10.47 0.18
CA TYR A 30 3.16 10.86 0.03
C TYR A 30 2.36 9.76 -0.65
N VAL A 31 1.15 9.53 -0.15
CA VAL A 31 0.14 8.71 -0.82
C VAL A 31 -0.88 9.65 -1.45
N ALA A 32 -1.22 9.46 -2.72
CA ALA A 32 -2.31 10.19 -3.36
C ALA A 32 -3.43 9.20 -3.68
N ALA A 33 -4.61 9.42 -3.12
CA ALA A 33 -5.77 8.55 -3.33
C ALA A 33 -7.08 9.31 -3.13
N PRO A 34 -8.12 9.02 -3.92
CA PRO A 34 -9.44 9.59 -3.70
C PRO A 34 -10.08 9.05 -2.42
N LEU A 35 -11.06 9.76 -1.87
CA LEU A 35 -11.77 9.33 -0.65
C LEU A 35 -12.43 7.95 -0.79
N SER A 36 -12.83 7.56 -2.00
CA SER A 36 -13.38 6.23 -2.31
C SER A 36 -12.40 5.07 -2.08
N THR A 37 -11.11 5.35 -1.90
CA THR A 37 -10.08 4.34 -1.62
C THR A 37 -10.00 4.00 -0.13
N PHE A 38 -10.58 4.83 0.74
CA PHE A 38 -10.56 4.60 2.18
C PHE A 38 -11.62 3.57 2.56
N ASP A 39 -11.20 2.54 3.29
CA ASP A 39 -12.07 1.52 3.87
C ASP A 39 -12.09 1.70 5.39
N LEU A 40 -13.02 2.52 5.87
CA LEU A 40 -13.15 2.84 7.29
C LEU A 40 -13.70 1.68 8.13
N SER A 41 -14.11 0.58 7.50
CA SER A 41 -14.51 -0.64 8.21
C SER A 41 -13.30 -1.41 8.76
N LEU A 42 -12.10 -1.17 8.20
CA LEU A 42 -10.86 -1.80 8.63
C LEU A 42 -10.10 -0.88 9.59
N GLU A 43 -9.84 -1.37 10.80
CA GLU A 43 -9.15 -0.59 11.83
C GLU A 43 -7.67 -0.30 11.49
N ASN A 44 -7.00 -1.23 10.80
CA ASN A 44 -5.59 -1.16 10.46
C ASN A 44 -5.26 -1.96 9.19
N GLY A 45 -4.00 -1.85 8.73
CA GLY A 45 -3.52 -2.49 7.52
C GLY A 45 -3.42 -4.01 7.55
N ASP A 46 -3.31 -4.63 8.74
CA ASP A 46 -3.22 -6.10 8.88
C ASP A 46 -4.53 -6.79 8.48
N LEU A 47 -5.64 -6.05 8.50
CA LEU A 47 -6.96 -6.52 8.09
C LEU A 47 -7.19 -6.41 6.57
N ILE A 48 -6.27 -5.82 5.81
CA ILE A 48 -6.40 -5.71 4.36
C ILE A 48 -6.03 -7.06 3.71
N PRO A 49 -6.94 -7.73 3.00
CA PRO A 49 -6.62 -8.98 2.31
C PRO A 49 -5.67 -8.71 1.13
N ILE A 50 -4.57 -9.48 1.08
CA ILE A 50 -3.57 -9.36 0.02
C ILE A 50 -3.79 -10.44 -1.05
N GLU A 51 -4.07 -9.99 -2.28
CA GLU A 51 -4.22 -10.85 -3.45
C GLU A 51 -2.90 -11.61 -3.73
N GLN A 52 -2.98 -12.94 -3.81
CA GLN A 52 -1.91 -13.80 -4.32
C GLN A 52 -2.19 -14.10 -5.79
N ARG A 53 -1.26 -13.72 -6.66
CA ARG A 53 -1.41 -13.89 -8.11
C ARG A 53 -0.72 -15.14 -8.61
N LYS A 54 -1.05 -15.49 -9.85
CA LYS A 54 -0.53 -16.67 -10.53
C LYS A 54 1.02 -16.65 -10.59
N PRO A 55 1.72 -17.77 -10.28
CA PRO A 55 3.17 -17.88 -10.38
C PRO A 55 3.74 -17.53 -11.76
N GLU A 56 2.94 -17.69 -12.82
CA GLU A 56 3.34 -17.43 -14.20
C GLU A 56 3.74 -15.98 -14.44
N GLU A 57 3.20 -15.01 -13.69
CA GLU A 57 3.62 -13.61 -13.80
C GLU A 57 5.09 -13.40 -13.44
N VAL A 58 5.64 -14.25 -12.56
CA VAL A 58 7.06 -14.23 -12.15
C VAL A 58 7.89 -15.19 -12.99
N LYS A 59 7.39 -16.41 -13.28
CA LYS A 59 8.15 -17.41 -14.04
C LYS A 59 8.25 -17.09 -15.53
N ARG A 60 7.23 -16.42 -16.07
CA ARG A 60 7.03 -16.20 -17.52
C ARG A 60 6.58 -14.77 -17.84
N PRO A 61 7.29 -13.73 -17.39
CA PRO A 61 6.91 -12.35 -17.71
C PRO A 61 6.90 -12.14 -19.22
N PHE A 62 5.84 -11.50 -19.73
CA PHE A 62 5.65 -11.25 -21.17
C PHE A 62 5.70 -12.52 -22.04
N GLY A 63 5.41 -13.70 -21.48
CA GLY A 63 5.46 -14.99 -22.17
C GLY A 63 6.86 -15.62 -22.25
N LEU A 64 7.90 -14.98 -21.73
CA LEU A 64 9.28 -15.47 -21.76
C LEU A 64 9.61 -16.24 -20.49
N LYS A 65 9.93 -17.55 -20.61
CA LYS A 65 10.31 -18.37 -19.45
C LYS A 65 11.69 -17.97 -18.93
N ILE A 66 11.75 -17.49 -17.69
CA ILE A 66 12.99 -17.06 -17.01
C ILE A 66 13.34 -17.88 -15.77
N ALA A 67 12.45 -18.80 -15.35
CA ALA A 67 12.64 -19.65 -14.19
C ALA A 67 12.27 -21.11 -14.49
N PRO A 68 12.81 -22.10 -13.74
CA PRO A 68 12.39 -23.50 -13.83
C PRO A 68 10.87 -23.67 -13.63
N GLU A 69 10.28 -24.74 -14.16
CA GLU A 69 8.81 -24.88 -14.13
C GLU A 69 8.29 -25.19 -12.72
N GLU A 70 9.07 -26.01 -12.01
CA GLU A 70 8.78 -26.64 -10.73
C GLU A 70 9.11 -25.72 -9.54
N VAL A 71 9.75 -24.57 -9.80
CA VAL A 71 10.11 -23.64 -8.73
C VAL A 71 8.85 -23.04 -8.11
N LYS A 72 8.78 -23.09 -6.78
CA LYS A 72 7.70 -22.45 -6.03
C LYS A 72 7.91 -20.95 -6.02
N VAL A 73 6.82 -20.20 -6.21
CA VAL A 73 6.82 -18.74 -6.24
C VAL A 73 5.88 -18.21 -5.17
N TYR A 74 6.31 -17.14 -4.50
CA TYR A 74 5.44 -16.29 -3.69
C TYR A 74 5.18 -14.99 -4.48
N ASN A 75 3.92 -14.71 -4.81
CA ASN A 75 3.55 -13.59 -5.69
C ASN A 75 2.40 -12.75 -5.09
N PRO A 76 2.64 -12.03 -3.97
CA PRO A 76 1.70 -11.04 -3.49
C PRO A 76 1.62 -9.86 -4.47
N ALA A 77 0.41 -9.48 -4.86
CA ALA A 77 0.21 -8.34 -5.76
C ALA A 77 0.41 -6.98 -5.06
N PHE A 78 0.32 -6.95 -3.74
CA PHE A 78 0.32 -5.74 -2.92
C PHE A 78 1.13 -5.95 -1.65
N ASP A 79 1.59 -4.85 -1.07
CA ASP A 79 2.07 -4.79 0.30
C ASP A 79 1.33 -3.70 1.08
N VAL A 80 1.51 -3.70 2.40
CA VAL A 80 0.94 -2.70 3.30
C VAL A 80 2.05 -1.80 3.80
N THR A 81 1.90 -0.50 3.57
CA THR A 81 2.77 0.55 4.12
C THR A 81 2.16 1.10 5.40
N PRO A 82 2.80 0.91 6.58
CA PRO A 82 2.30 1.46 7.83
C PRO A 82 2.27 3.00 7.81
N ALA A 83 1.23 3.57 8.42
CA ALA A 83 0.98 5.02 8.50
C ALA A 83 2.19 5.83 8.99
N ARG A 84 3.03 5.24 9.86
CA ARG A 84 4.26 5.88 10.39
C ARG A 84 5.33 6.18 9.34
N TYR A 85 5.27 5.58 8.16
CA TYR A 85 6.17 5.88 7.05
C TYR A 85 5.58 6.92 6.08
N ILE A 86 4.31 7.28 6.23
CA ILE A 86 3.60 8.19 5.33
C ILE A 86 3.62 9.60 5.91
N THR A 87 4.12 10.56 5.15
CA THR A 87 4.17 11.98 5.52
C THR A 87 2.78 12.62 5.48
N ALA A 88 2.03 12.39 4.40
CA ALA A 88 0.66 12.84 4.24
C ALA A 88 -0.08 12.03 3.16
N ILE A 89 -1.41 12.05 3.21
CA ILE A 89 -2.29 11.51 2.18
C ILE A 89 -2.99 12.65 1.46
N ILE A 90 -2.88 12.70 0.14
CA ILE A 90 -3.46 13.74 -0.73
C ILE A 90 -4.76 13.20 -1.32
N THR A 91 -5.84 13.94 -1.15
CA THR A 91 -7.19 13.59 -1.63
C THR A 91 -7.80 14.76 -2.40
N GLU A 92 -8.97 14.54 -3.01
CA GLU A 92 -9.77 15.59 -3.65
C GLU A 92 -10.32 16.64 -2.66
N LYS A 93 -10.32 16.35 -1.34
CA LYS A 93 -10.73 17.29 -0.29
C LYS A 93 -9.57 18.00 0.40
N GLY A 94 -8.33 17.74 -0.02
CA GLY A 94 -7.12 18.37 0.52
C GLY A 94 -6.10 17.35 1.02
N VAL A 95 -5.22 17.80 1.91
CA VAL A 95 -4.07 17.01 2.38
C VAL A 95 -4.26 16.60 3.84
N ILE A 96 -4.32 15.30 4.10
CA ILE A 96 -4.41 14.72 5.44
C ILE A 96 -2.98 14.49 5.97
N ARG A 97 -2.60 15.21 7.02
CA ARG A 97 -1.29 15.08 7.68
C ARG A 97 -1.37 14.25 8.96
N GLN A 98 -0.22 13.89 9.51
CA GLN A 98 -0.13 13.24 10.83
C GLN A 98 -0.80 14.09 11.94
N PRO A 99 -1.40 13.44 12.97
CA PRO A 99 -1.62 11.99 13.07
C PRO A 99 -2.76 11.55 12.14
N LEU A 100 -2.49 10.53 11.31
CA LEU A 100 -3.38 10.19 10.19
C LEU A 100 -4.76 9.70 10.65
N LYS A 101 -4.83 8.82 11.65
CA LYS A 101 -6.10 8.23 12.13
C LYS A 101 -7.14 9.29 12.51
N GLU A 102 -6.74 10.29 13.28
CA GLU A 102 -7.61 11.37 13.76
C GLU A 102 -8.02 12.29 12.62
N ASN A 103 -7.07 12.64 11.75
CA ASN A 103 -7.34 13.58 10.66
C ASN A 103 -8.11 12.95 9.49
N ILE A 104 -7.96 11.64 9.25
CA ILE A 104 -8.84 10.85 8.37
C ILE A 104 -10.27 10.91 8.90
N ARG A 105 -10.45 10.62 10.19
CA ARG A 105 -11.78 10.65 10.83
C ARG A 105 -12.44 12.02 10.68
N LYS A 106 -11.72 13.11 10.92
CA LYS A 106 -12.24 14.49 10.77
C LYS A 106 -12.64 14.87 9.35
N MET A 107 -12.01 14.28 8.33
CA MET A 107 -12.27 14.63 6.93
C MET A 107 -13.37 13.76 6.31
N LEU A 108 -13.51 12.51 6.76
CA LEU A 108 -14.44 11.53 6.17
C LEU A 108 -15.70 11.28 7.01
N MET A 109 -15.74 11.69 8.28
CA MET A 109 -16.93 11.67 9.14
C MET A 109 -17.39 13.10 9.43
#